data_AF-A0A818N2N1-F1
#
_entry.id   AF-A0A818N2N1-F1
#
_cell.length_a   1.000
_cell.length_b   1.000
_cell.length_c   1.000
_cell.angle_alpha   90.00
_cell.angle_beta   90.00
_cell.angle_gamma   90.00
#
_symmetry.space_group_name_H-M   'P 1'
#
loop_
_entity.id
_entity.type
_entity.pdbx_description
1 polymer ?
#
loop_
_entity_poly.entity_id
_entity_poly.type
_entity_poly.pdbx_seq_one_letter_code
_entity_poly.pdbx_strand_id
1 'polypeptide(L)'
;MFSQKGKPLVIYDGFIYTLERQTTIKCIFRCQDRDCKARCHTNLTMDSFLSEPTKHSHPPNPERIPALELKTEIKIKAATSDEASSSISHSSMRSLPLNAVSNLPKDDSLMRSIRRQRSSPYSDPNSRLPDNLRKTDRGEKFILYEDNDMIIFTTRTNLSLLKECKHWFVDGTFKVCPNDFYQLFTVHALLTSTIIPLVYVLLIGKSAADYTKFFQKLLEVDDFAPESILSDYESGTIKAIKDFFPNAIHRGCLFHFGQCVWRHIQDNGLSKKYQDDENFRLNVRKLLSLPFVPVVDVVEAFNLVADNFDDDGDTLLEYFEKTWIGEKKKRGAGRKKPKFNYELWNVYERVINNLPRSNNSVEGWHNGFANRVSNAHPSTAKLADKIRREQSKFEIDIERINQGHELKMKKTIYRKLNERMVRVVNIYDKNQLDQYLKNVSANVIV
;
A
#
# COMPACT_ATOMS: atom_id res chain seq x y z
N MET A 1 -1.23 -26.50 -25.90
CA MET A 1 -1.09 -26.91 -24.47
C MET A 1 0.36 -26.69 -24.02
N PHE A 2 0.66 -26.61 -22.72
CA PHE A 2 2.02 -26.41 -22.21
C PHE A 2 2.47 -27.50 -21.22
N SER A 3 3.75 -27.83 -21.24
CA SER A 3 4.38 -28.83 -20.37
C SER A 3 4.60 -28.34 -18.94
N GLN A 4 5.09 -29.22 -18.06
CA GLN A 4 5.44 -28.85 -16.68
C GLN A 4 6.47 -27.71 -16.59
N LYS A 5 7.31 -27.54 -17.60
CA LYS A 5 8.33 -26.48 -17.70
C LYS A 5 7.88 -25.29 -18.59
N GLY A 6 6.59 -25.17 -18.88
CA GLY A 6 6.05 -24.07 -19.69
C GLY A 6 6.32 -24.18 -21.20
N LYS A 7 6.97 -25.24 -21.67
CA LYS A 7 7.21 -25.45 -23.11
C LYS A 7 5.94 -25.92 -23.84
N PRO A 8 5.70 -25.50 -25.09
CA PRO A 8 4.58 -25.97 -25.91
C PRO A 8 4.53 -27.49 -26.05
N LEU A 9 3.30 -28.02 -26.06
CA LEU A 9 2.96 -29.41 -26.35
C LEU A 9 2.02 -29.46 -27.55
N VAL A 10 2.26 -30.44 -28.43
CA VAL A 10 1.38 -30.79 -29.55
C VAL A 10 0.77 -32.16 -29.26
N ILE A 11 -0.54 -32.27 -29.47
CA ILE A 11 -1.27 -33.54 -29.40
C ILE A 11 -1.72 -33.87 -30.81
N TYR A 12 -1.38 -35.06 -31.27
CA TYR A 12 -1.77 -35.54 -32.59
C TYR A 12 -1.92 -37.05 -32.58
N ASP A 13 -3.04 -37.55 -33.10
CA ASP A 13 -3.35 -38.98 -33.22
C ASP A 13 -3.20 -39.77 -31.90
N GLY A 14 -3.60 -39.16 -30.78
CA GLY A 14 -3.48 -39.77 -29.44
C GLY A 14 -2.05 -39.77 -28.86
N PHE A 15 -1.08 -39.17 -29.54
CA PHE A 15 0.30 -39.00 -29.07
C PHE A 15 0.58 -37.59 -28.58
N ILE A 16 1.45 -37.49 -27.57
CA ILE A 16 1.87 -36.21 -26.98
C ILE A 16 3.31 -35.93 -27.39
N TYR A 17 3.54 -34.77 -27.99
CA TYR A 17 4.86 -34.31 -28.40
C TYR A 17 5.29 -33.08 -27.59
N THR A 18 6.58 -33.02 -27.27
CA THR A 18 7.25 -31.96 -26.52
C THR A 18 8.19 -31.19 -27.42
N LEU A 19 8.25 -29.85 -27.28
CA LEU A 19 9.14 -29.02 -28.09
C LEU A 19 10.60 -29.38 -27.83
N GLU A 20 11.29 -29.85 -28.87
CA GLU A 20 12.72 -30.19 -28.83
C GLU A 20 13.55 -29.00 -29.27
N ARG A 21 13.22 -28.39 -30.41
CA ARG A 21 13.95 -27.25 -30.99
C ARG A 21 13.03 -26.34 -31.80
N GLN A 22 13.22 -25.04 -31.68
CA GLN A 22 12.61 -24.03 -32.56
C GLN A 22 13.70 -23.40 -33.43
N THR A 23 13.39 -23.21 -34.70
CA THR A 23 14.24 -22.53 -35.70
C THR A 23 13.55 -21.25 -36.15
N THR A 24 14.19 -20.46 -37.01
CA THR A 24 13.59 -19.24 -37.60
C THR A 24 12.37 -19.51 -38.47
N ILE A 25 12.15 -20.76 -38.92
CA ILE A 25 11.09 -21.11 -39.88
C ILE A 25 10.14 -22.20 -39.39
N LYS A 26 10.52 -22.99 -38.38
CA LYS A 26 9.73 -24.14 -37.91
C LYS A 26 10.00 -24.55 -36.47
N CYS A 27 9.05 -25.27 -35.90
CA CYS A 27 9.13 -25.92 -34.60
C CYS A 27 9.26 -27.45 -34.77
N ILE A 28 10.23 -28.05 -34.08
CA ILE A 28 10.50 -29.49 -34.10
C ILE A 28 10.12 -30.06 -32.73
N PHE A 29 9.21 -31.02 -32.74
CA PHE A 29 8.71 -31.68 -31.55
C PHE A 29 9.10 -33.15 -31.52
N ARG A 30 9.38 -33.65 -30.31
CA ARG A 30 9.73 -35.03 -29.98
C ARG A 30 8.60 -35.70 -29.21
N CYS A 31 8.28 -36.96 -29.52
CA CYS A 31 7.39 -37.77 -28.69
C CYS A 31 7.83 -37.73 -27.22
N GLN A 32 6.88 -37.54 -26.32
CA GLN A 32 7.14 -37.41 -24.89
C GLN A 32 7.74 -38.69 -24.27
N ASP A 33 7.45 -39.85 -24.86
CA ASP A 33 8.06 -41.11 -24.45
C ASP A 33 9.56 -41.09 -24.76
N ARG A 34 10.39 -41.39 -23.75
CA ARG A 34 11.86 -41.29 -23.84
C ARG A 34 12.44 -42.33 -24.78
N ASP A 35 11.80 -43.50 -24.86
CA ASP A 35 12.24 -44.62 -25.68
C ASP A 35 11.72 -44.49 -27.12
N CYS A 36 10.79 -43.57 -27.35
CA CYS A 36 10.32 -43.21 -28.68
C CYS A 36 11.20 -42.14 -29.35
N LYS A 37 11.52 -42.39 -30.62
CA LYS A 37 12.29 -41.45 -31.48
C LYS A 37 11.39 -40.63 -32.41
N ALA A 38 10.07 -40.76 -32.32
CA ALA A 38 9.17 -40.06 -33.23
C ALA A 38 9.27 -38.53 -33.09
N ARG A 39 9.12 -37.83 -34.23
CA ARG A 39 9.17 -36.39 -34.40
C ARG A 39 8.01 -35.89 -35.25
N CYS A 40 7.58 -34.66 -34.98
CA CYS A 40 6.71 -33.91 -35.88
C CYS A 40 7.23 -32.47 -36.03
N HIS A 41 6.99 -31.89 -37.20
CA HIS A 41 7.43 -30.54 -37.54
C HIS A 41 6.22 -29.66 -37.83
N THR A 42 6.13 -28.52 -37.18
CA THR A 42 5.06 -27.53 -37.40
C THR A 42 5.64 -26.20 -37.84
N ASN A 43 4.80 -25.34 -38.41
CA ASN A 43 5.12 -23.92 -38.56
C ASN A 43 5.25 -23.22 -37.20
N LEU A 44 5.67 -21.95 -37.19
CA LEU A 44 5.93 -21.19 -35.96
C LEU A 44 4.68 -20.96 -35.11
N THR A 45 3.50 -20.85 -35.74
CA THR A 45 2.19 -20.72 -35.10
C THR A 45 1.65 -22.05 -34.57
N MET A 46 2.28 -23.19 -34.92
CA MET A 46 1.94 -24.54 -34.46
C MET A 46 0.52 -24.98 -34.83
N ASP A 47 -0.07 -24.37 -35.86
CA ASP A 47 -1.41 -24.66 -36.36
C ASP A 47 -1.40 -25.61 -37.58
N SER A 48 -0.24 -25.82 -38.21
CA SER A 48 -0.10 -26.76 -39.32
C SER A 48 1.18 -27.58 -39.26
N PHE A 49 1.10 -28.84 -39.71
CA PHE A 49 2.26 -29.71 -39.91
C PHE A 49 2.95 -29.38 -41.22
N LEU A 50 4.28 -29.23 -41.18
CA LEU A 50 5.11 -28.99 -42.37
C LEU A 50 5.50 -30.30 -43.07
N SER A 51 5.32 -31.43 -42.39
CA SER A 51 5.57 -32.77 -42.91
C SER A 51 4.79 -33.79 -42.07
N GLU A 52 4.52 -34.96 -42.64
CA GLU A 52 3.91 -36.06 -41.88
C GLU A 52 4.75 -36.41 -40.63
N PRO A 53 4.11 -36.55 -39.46
CA PRO A 53 4.77 -37.05 -38.26
C PRO A 53 5.37 -38.44 -38.49
N THR A 54 6.58 -38.66 -37.98
CA THR A 54 7.22 -39.98 -38.09
C THR A 54 6.49 -41.03 -37.24
N LYS A 55 6.57 -42.30 -37.63
CA LYS A 55 5.95 -43.43 -36.91
C LYS A 55 6.47 -43.58 -35.48
N HIS A 56 5.59 -44.01 -34.57
CA HIS A 56 5.90 -44.31 -33.17
C HIS A 56 6.26 -45.78 -32.98
N SER A 57 7.01 -46.06 -31.91
CA SER A 57 7.38 -47.41 -31.47
C SER A 57 6.48 -47.94 -30.34
N HIS A 58 5.39 -47.25 -30.04
CA HIS A 58 4.44 -47.59 -28.98
C HIS A 58 3.02 -47.18 -29.39
N PRO A 59 1.98 -47.79 -28.81
CA PRO A 59 0.60 -47.38 -29.03
C PRO A 59 0.31 -45.98 -28.42
N PRO A 60 -0.73 -45.29 -28.91
CA PRO A 60 -1.21 -44.05 -28.31
C PRO A 60 -1.85 -44.31 -26.94
N ASN A 61 -1.90 -43.28 -26.08
CA ASN A 61 -2.56 -43.31 -24.77
C ASN A 61 -3.50 -42.11 -24.68
N PRO A 62 -4.73 -42.22 -25.23
CA PRO A 62 -5.68 -41.13 -25.27
C PRO A 62 -6.18 -40.71 -23.89
N GLU A 63 -6.22 -41.61 -22.91
CA GLU A 63 -6.68 -41.33 -21.54
C GLU A 63 -5.75 -40.35 -20.80
N ARG A 64 -4.49 -40.22 -21.24
CA ARG A 64 -3.53 -39.27 -20.68
C ARG A 64 -3.79 -37.83 -21.11
N ILE A 65 -4.50 -37.61 -22.23
CA ILE A 65 -4.76 -36.27 -22.77
C ILE A 65 -5.69 -35.47 -21.83
N PRO A 66 -6.88 -35.97 -21.41
CA PRO A 66 -7.75 -35.26 -20.48
C PRO A 66 -7.07 -34.93 -19.14
N ALA A 67 -6.21 -35.81 -18.62
CA ALA A 67 -5.47 -35.56 -17.39
C ALA A 67 -4.47 -34.39 -17.53
N LEU A 68 -3.86 -34.21 -18.71
CA LEU A 68 -2.98 -33.08 -19.00
C LEU A 68 -3.75 -31.77 -19.23
N GLU A 69 -4.91 -31.84 -19.88
CA GLU A 69 -5.83 -30.70 -20.05
C GLU A 69 -6.28 -30.18 -18.69
N LEU A 70 -6.79 -31.06 -17.83
CA LEU A 70 -7.22 -30.74 -16.47
C LEU A 70 -6.10 -30.07 -15.67
N LYS A 71 -4.87 -30.60 -15.74
CA LYS A 71 -3.72 -30.02 -15.02
C LYS A 71 -3.38 -28.62 -15.54
N THR A 72 -3.58 -28.36 -16.82
CA THR A 72 -3.37 -27.04 -17.43
C THR A 72 -4.45 -26.07 -16.95
N GLU A 73 -5.71 -26.48 -16.95
CA GLU A 73 -6.84 -25.71 -16.44
C GLU A 73 -6.64 -25.32 -14.96
N ILE A 74 -6.29 -26.29 -14.11
CA ILE A 74 -6.03 -26.06 -12.69
C ILE A 74 -4.91 -25.05 -12.48
N LYS A 75 -3.85 -25.08 -13.29
CA LYS A 75 -2.77 -24.09 -13.21
C LYS A 75 -3.24 -22.69 -13.60
N ILE A 76 -4.05 -22.58 -14.66
CA ILE A 76 -4.62 -21.30 -15.10
C ILE A 76 -5.50 -20.74 -13.98
N LYS A 77 -6.47 -21.52 -13.47
CA LYS A 77 -7.32 -21.11 -12.35
C LYS A 77 -6.53 -20.79 -11.09
N ALA A 78 -5.50 -21.57 -10.76
CA ALA A 78 -4.65 -21.30 -9.60
C ALA A 78 -3.87 -19.99 -9.73
N ALA A 79 -3.51 -19.58 -10.94
CA ALA A 79 -2.81 -18.32 -11.20
C ALA A 79 -3.75 -17.10 -11.21
N THR A 80 -5.03 -17.29 -11.51
CA THR A 80 -5.98 -16.18 -11.75
C THR A 80 -7.10 -16.05 -10.72
N SER A 81 -7.42 -17.12 -9.97
CA SER A 81 -8.55 -17.18 -9.03
C SER A 81 -8.12 -17.10 -7.56
N ASP A 82 -8.94 -16.39 -6.77
CA ASP A 82 -8.86 -16.29 -5.31
C ASP A 82 -9.55 -17.45 -4.56
N GLU A 83 -10.17 -18.40 -5.26
CA GLU A 83 -10.90 -19.52 -4.64
C GLU A 83 -10.03 -20.36 -3.69
N ALA A 84 -10.63 -21.10 -2.76
CA ALA A 84 -9.85 -22.05 -1.98
C ALA A 84 -9.20 -23.09 -2.91
N SER A 85 -7.97 -23.53 -2.61
CA SER A 85 -7.26 -24.51 -3.45
C SER A 85 -8.07 -25.81 -3.60
N SER A 86 -8.83 -26.19 -2.57
CA SER A 86 -9.77 -27.31 -2.59
C SER A 86 -10.90 -27.09 -3.59
N SER A 87 -11.49 -25.89 -3.65
CA SER A 87 -12.55 -25.53 -4.59
C SER A 87 -12.07 -25.61 -6.05
N ILE A 88 -10.86 -25.12 -6.34
CA ILE A 88 -10.26 -25.22 -7.69
C ILE A 88 -10.06 -26.68 -8.08
N SER A 89 -9.54 -27.50 -7.16
CA SER A 89 -9.34 -28.94 -7.39
C SER A 89 -10.67 -29.64 -7.66
N HIS A 90 -11.65 -29.47 -6.76
CA HIS A 90 -12.96 -30.12 -6.87
C HIS A 90 -13.75 -29.69 -8.11
N SER A 91 -13.78 -28.39 -8.41
CA SER A 91 -14.53 -27.89 -9.57
C SER A 91 -13.94 -28.37 -10.88
N SER A 92 -12.62 -28.42 -10.98
CA SER A 92 -11.93 -28.87 -12.20
C SER A 92 -12.03 -30.40 -12.36
N MET A 93 -11.97 -31.18 -11.28
CA MET A 93 -12.14 -32.64 -11.35
C MET A 93 -13.50 -33.10 -11.92
N ARG A 94 -14.53 -32.25 -11.88
CA ARG A 94 -15.86 -32.58 -12.44
C ARG A 94 -15.88 -32.77 -13.95
N SER A 95 -14.96 -32.14 -14.68
CA SER A 95 -14.89 -32.24 -16.15
C SER A 95 -14.07 -33.42 -16.64
N LEU A 96 -13.47 -34.22 -15.74
CA LEU A 96 -12.58 -35.31 -16.11
C LEU A 96 -13.34 -36.61 -16.43
N PRO A 97 -13.08 -37.25 -17.59
CA PRO A 97 -13.58 -38.59 -17.88
C PRO A 97 -13.08 -39.65 -16.88
N LEU A 98 -13.95 -40.57 -16.45
CA LEU A 98 -13.62 -41.58 -15.43
C LEU A 98 -12.49 -42.52 -15.85
N ASN A 99 -12.36 -42.82 -17.14
CA ASN A 99 -11.28 -43.65 -17.69
C ASN A 99 -9.91 -42.94 -17.67
N ALA A 100 -9.86 -41.62 -17.47
CA ALA A 100 -8.61 -40.85 -17.37
C ALA A 100 -8.08 -40.71 -15.94
N VAL A 101 -8.83 -41.17 -14.92
CA VAL A 101 -8.50 -40.98 -13.49
C VAL A 101 -7.17 -41.65 -13.11
N SER A 102 -6.86 -42.81 -13.67
CA SER A 102 -5.60 -43.54 -13.40
C SER A 102 -4.35 -42.78 -13.85
N ASN A 103 -4.49 -41.81 -14.75
CA ASN A 103 -3.40 -40.97 -15.25
C ASN A 103 -3.21 -39.68 -14.43
N LEU A 104 -4.03 -39.44 -13.40
CA LEU A 104 -3.89 -38.26 -12.55
C LEU A 104 -2.71 -38.37 -11.58
N PRO A 105 -2.05 -37.23 -11.27
CA PRO A 105 -1.21 -37.14 -10.09
C PRO A 105 -2.05 -37.35 -8.82
N LYS A 106 -1.40 -37.85 -7.75
CA LYS A 106 -2.01 -37.88 -6.40
C LYS A 106 -2.50 -36.49 -5.98
N ASP A 107 -3.60 -36.42 -5.23
CA ASP A 107 -4.21 -35.16 -4.76
C ASP A 107 -3.23 -34.23 -4.06
N ASP A 108 -2.34 -34.74 -3.21
CA ASP A 108 -1.31 -33.94 -2.55
C ASP A 108 -0.36 -33.26 -3.54
N SER A 109 -0.03 -33.94 -4.64
CA SER A 109 0.83 -33.40 -5.71
C SER A 109 0.11 -32.30 -6.49
N LEU A 110 -1.20 -32.47 -6.70
CA LEU A 110 -2.05 -31.47 -7.32
C LEU A 110 -2.19 -30.23 -6.44
N MET A 111 -2.46 -30.41 -5.14
CA MET A 111 -2.54 -29.34 -4.16
C MET A 111 -1.20 -28.60 -4.00
N ARG A 112 -0.08 -29.32 -3.99
CA ARG A 112 1.26 -28.69 -4.04
C ARG A 112 1.48 -27.91 -5.32
N SER A 113 1.01 -28.40 -6.47
CA SER A 113 1.11 -27.70 -7.75
C SER A 113 0.28 -26.41 -7.76
N ILE A 114 -0.94 -26.43 -7.20
CA ILE A 114 -1.80 -25.24 -7.04
C ILE A 114 -1.11 -24.22 -6.14
N ARG A 115 -0.60 -24.65 -4.97
CA ARG A 115 0.13 -23.77 -4.05
C ARG A 115 1.38 -23.17 -4.70
N ARG A 116 2.16 -23.98 -5.41
CA ARG A 116 3.35 -23.54 -6.14
C ARG A 116 3.01 -22.55 -7.25
N GLN A 117 1.92 -22.77 -7.97
CA GLN A 117 1.48 -21.86 -9.03
C GLN A 117 1.01 -20.53 -8.46
N ARG A 118 0.31 -20.55 -7.31
CA ARG A 118 -0.09 -19.35 -6.56
C ARG A 118 1.09 -18.54 -6.03
N SER A 119 2.18 -19.22 -5.68
CA SER A 119 3.42 -18.58 -5.21
C SER A 119 4.35 -18.18 -6.36
N SER A 120 4.14 -18.67 -7.59
CA SER A 120 5.01 -18.41 -8.73
C SER A 120 4.46 -17.26 -9.57
N PRO A 121 5.21 -16.16 -9.77
CA PRO A 121 4.84 -15.15 -10.73
C PRO A 121 4.84 -15.79 -12.13
N TYR A 122 3.71 -15.73 -12.83
CA TYR A 122 3.75 -15.86 -14.29
C TYR A 122 4.40 -14.57 -14.80
N SER A 123 5.68 -14.65 -15.18
CA SER A 123 6.37 -13.54 -15.84
C SER A 123 6.19 -13.68 -17.35
N ASP A 124 5.39 -12.80 -17.94
CA ASP A 124 5.69 -12.39 -19.30
C ASP A 124 7.02 -11.60 -19.25
N PRO A 125 8.08 -12.01 -20.01
CA PRO A 125 9.36 -11.31 -20.02
C PRO A 125 9.27 -9.82 -20.37
N ASN A 126 8.20 -9.40 -21.05
CA ASN A 126 8.00 -8.01 -21.49
C ASN A 126 6.95 -7.23 -20.67
N SER A 127 6.22 -7.89 -19.77
CA SER A 127 5.18 -7.25 -18.96
C SER A 127 5.11 -7.87 -17.57
N ARG A 128 5.55 -7.13 -16.55
CA ARG A 128 5.51 -7.57 -15.14
C ARG A 128 4.08 -7.85 -14.65
N LEU A 129 3.09 -7.15 -15.22
CA LEU A 129 1.67 -7.34 -14.95
C LEU A 129 0.89 -7.84 -16.19
N PRO A 130 0.01 -8.83 -16.06
CA PRO A 130 -0.90 -9.24 -17.12
C PRO A 130 -1.78 -8.08 -17.64
N ASP A 131 -2.09 -8.05 -18.94
CA ASP A 131 -2.88 -6.99 -19.57
C ASP A 131 -4.25 -6.75 -18.93
N ASN A 132 -4.88 -7.82 -18.42
CA ASN A 132 -6.16 -7.74 -17.72
C ASN A 132 -6.08 -7.03 -16.36
N LEU A 133 -4.88 -6.79 -15.81
CA LEU A 133 -4.64 -6.00 -14.61
C LEU A 133 -4.24 -4.55 -14.92
N ARG A 134 -4.02 -4.22 -16.20
CA ARG A 134 -3.65 -2.86 -16.62
C ARG A 134 -4.86 -1.93 -16.80
N LYS A 135 -6.08 -2.45 -16.64
CA LYS A 135 -7.33 -1.69 -16.71
C LYS A 135 -8.18 -1.93 -15.46
N THR A 136 -9.05 -0.98 -15.11
CA THR A 136 -10.07 -1.15 -14.07
C THR A 136 -11.15 -2.13 -14.51
N ASP A 137 -12.02 -2.56 -13.59
CA ASP A 137 -13.18 -3.39 -13.95
C ASP A 137 -14.16 -2.65 -14.89
N ARG A 138 -14.05 -1.32 -15.02
CA ARG A 138 -14.81 -0.47 -15.94
C ARG A 138 -14.04 -0.13 -17.23
N GLY A 139 -12.85 -0.68 -17.42
CA GLY A 139 -12.07 -0.56 -18.65
C GLY A 139 -11.17 0.67 -18.74
N GLU A 140 -11.07 1.51 -17.70
CA GLU A 140 -10.15 2.65 -17.67
C GLU A 140 -8.70 2.16 -17.49
N LYS A 141 -7.72 2.82 -18.14
CA LYS A 141 -6.28 2.52 -17.94
C LYS A 141 -5.91 2.75 -16.47
N PHE A 142 -5.28 1.74 -15.85
CA PHE A 142 -5.04 1.71 -14.39
C PHE A 142 -3.56 1.66 -13.98
N ILE A 143 -2.65 1.65 -14.94
CA ILE A 143 -1.21 1.77 -14.69
C ILE A 143 -0.73 3.06 -15.34
N LEU A 144 -0.28 4.01 -14.51
CA LEU A 144 0.29 5.26 -14.99
C LEU A 144 1.73 5.07 -15.44
N TYR A 145 2.53 4.38 -14.61
CA TYR A 145 3.95 4.18 -14.82
C TYR A 145 4.37 2.81 -14.29
N GLU A 146 5.32 2.16 -14.96
CA GLU A 146 5.87 0.87 -14.56
C GLU A 146 7.31 0.75 -15.05
N ASP A 147 8.23 0.47 -14.12
CA ASP A 147 9.58 0.01 -14.41
C ASP A 147 10.05 -1.04 -13.38
N ASN A 148 11.36 -1.28 -13.32
CA ASN A 148 11.95 -2.25 -12.40
C ASN A 148 11.81 -1.88 -10.92
N ASP A 149 11.68 -0.60 -10.61
CA ASP A 149 11.79 -0.06 -9.25
C ASP A 149 10.47 0.55 -8.76
N MET A 150 9.54 0.82 -9.66
CA MET A 150 8.32 1.53 -9.35
C MET A 150 7.14 1.10 -10.23
N ILE A 151 5.97 0.94 -9.61
CA ILE A 151 4.69 0.78 -10.31
C ILE A 151 3.69 1.75 -9.71
N ILE A 152 3.07 2.60 -10.54
CA ILE A 152 2.05 3.55 -10.14
C ILE A 152 0.69 3.09 -10.66
N PHE A 153 -0.21 2.74 -9.74
CA PHE A 153 -1.60 2.40 -10.03
C PHE A 153 -2.49 3.61 -9.78
N THR A 154 -3.12 4.12 -10.83
CA THR A 154 -4.11 5.20 -10.76
C THR A 154 -4.81 5.31 -12.12
N THR A 155 -5.86 6.12 -12.19
CA THR A 155 -6.61 6.39 -13.41
C THR A 155 -6.63 7.88 -13.73
N ARG A 156 -7.05 8.28 -14.93
CA ARG A 156 -7.18 9.71 -15.28
C ARG A 156 -8.29 10.36 -14.46
N THR A 157 -9.36 9.63 -14.19
CA THR A 157 -10.43 10.05 -13.27
C THR A 157 -9.89 10.32 -11.87
N ASN A 158 -9.09 9.40 -11.31
CA ASN A 158 -8.47 9.58 -10.00
C ASN A 158 -7.56 10.81 -9.96
N LEU A 159 -6.75 11.03 -11.00
CA LEU A 159 -5.86 12.19 -11.07
C LEU A 159 -6.63 13.51 -11.20
N SER A 160 -7.75 13.53 -11.93
CA SER A 160 -8.62 14.70 -12.03
C SER A 160 -9.21 15.06 -10.67
N LEU A 161 -9.73 14.06 -9.94
CA LEU A 161 -10.20 14.21 -8.55
C LEU A 161 -9.09 14.67 -7.60
N LEU A 162 -7.89 14.10 -7.73
CA LEU A 162 -6.73 14.44 -6.91
C LEU A 162 -6.35 15.92 -7.09
N LYS A 163 -6.42 16.43 -8.33
CA LYS A 163 -6.17 17.83 -8.68
C LYS A 163 -7.20 18.80 -8.11
N GLU A 164 -8.48 18.40 -8.05
CA GLU A 164 -9.55 19.20 -7.45
C GLU A 164 -9.49 19.24 -5.91
N CYS A 165 -8.95 18.19 -5.29
CA CYS A 165 -8.89 18.09 -3.84
C CYS A 165 -7.75 18.93 -3.23
N LYS A 166 -8.11 19.85 -2.33
CA LYS A 166 -7.18 20.77 -1.65
C LYS A 166 -6.25 20.11 -0.63
N HIS A 167 -6.69 19.01 -0.02
CA HIS A 167 -5.97 18.40 1.11
C HIS A 167 -5.64 16.94 0.83
N TRP A 168 -4.34 16.65 0.79
CA TRP A 168 -3.82 15.33 0.52
C TRP A 168 -3.25 14.69 1.77
N PHE A 169 -3.21 13.36 1.77
CA PHE A 169 -2.65 12.53 2.84
C PHE A 169 -1.77 11.48 2.18
N VAL A 170 -0.54 11.35 2.65
CA VAL A 170 0.41 10.37 2.10
C VAL A 170 0.98 9.51 3.20
N ASP A 171 1.08 8.22 2.91
CA ASP A 171 1.50 7.22 3.89
C ASP A 171 2.02 5.95 3.19
N GLY A 172 2.92 5.23 3.84
CA GLY A 172 3.55 4.01 3.36
C GLY A 172 3.27 2.81 4.27
N THR A 173 3.01 1.64 3.67
CA THR A 173 2.81 0.40 4.42
C THR A 173 3.65 -0.77 3.89
N PHE A 174 4.22 -1.53 4.82
CA PHE A 174 5.06 -2.70 4.54
C PHE A 174 4.26 -4.02 4.52
N LYS A 175 3.07 -4.04 5.14
CA LYS A 175 2.36 -5.29 5.48
C LYS A 175 1.83 -6.09 4.29
N VAL A 176 1.71 -5.46 3.12
CA VAL A 176 1.10 -6.06 1.91
C VAL A 176 2.04 -6.00 0.71
N CYS A 177 3.32 -5.72 0.94
CA CYS A 177 4.26 -5.45 -0.12
C CYS A 177 4.80 -6.76 -0.74
N PRO A 178 4.85 -6.89 -2.08
CA PRO A 178 5.53 -8.00 -2.73
C PRO A 178 7.02 -7.99 -2.40
N ASN A 179 7.68 -9.16 -2.42
CA ASN A 179 9.09 -9.29 -2.05
C ASN A 179 10.06 -8.43 -2.89
N ASP A 180 9.68 -8.10 -4.12
CA ASP A 180 10.49 -7.28 -5.02
C ASP A 180 10.41 -5.78 -4.70
N PHE A 181 9.55 -5.38 -3.77
CA PHE A 181 9.33 -4.00 -3.36
C PHE A 181 9.45 -3.85 -1.85
N TYR A 182 9.86 -2.66 -1.40
CA TYR A 182 10.01 -2.36 0.01
C TYR A 182 8.69 -1.93 0.64
N GLN A 183 7.90 -1.10 -0.03
CA GLN A 183 6.64 -0.59 0.50
C GLN A 183 5.57 -0.32 -0.55
N LEU A 184 4.31 -0.34 -0.11
CA LEU A 184 3.18 0.26 -0.80
C LEU A 184 2.96 1.67 -0.24
N PHE A 185 3.29 2.69 -1.02
CA PHE A 185 3.02 4.08 -0.73
C PHE A 185 1.69 4.51 -1.36
N THR A 186 0.91 5.33 -0.67
CA THR A 186 -0.43 5.73 -1.12
C THR A 186 -0.65 7.21 -0.98
N VAL A 187 -1.28 7.82 -1.99
CA VAL A 187 -1.79 9.19 -1.95
C VAL A 187 -3.31 9.14 -1.84
N HIS A 188 -3.81 9.73 -0.77
CA HIS A 188 -5.22 9.91 -0.51
C HIS A 188 -5.59 11.39 -0.56
N ALA A 189 -6.86 11.68 -0.82
CA ALA A 189 -7.39 13.04 -0.83
C ALA A 189 -8.65 13.16 0.01
N LEU A 190 -8.88 14.32 0.62
CA LEU A 190 -10.12 14.65 1.28
C LEU A 190 -11.15 15.14 0.26
N LEU A 191 -12.10 14.28 -0.08
CA LEU A 191 -13.28 14.61 -0.87
C LEU A 191 -14.46 14.83 0.08
N THR A 192 -15.00 16.05 0.08
CA THR A 192 -16.04 16.52 1.02
C THR A 192 -15.65 16.29 2.49
N SER A 193 -16.08 15.18 3.09
CA SER A 193 -15.79 14.78 4.47
C SER A 193 -15.05 13.43 4.58
N THR A 194 -14.73 12.81 3.45
CA THR A 194 -14.15 11.46 3.38
C THR A 194 -12.76 11.46 2.76
N ILE A 195 -11.84 10.73 3.38
CA ILE A 195 -10.47 10.52 2.84
C ILE A 195 -10.48 9.26 1.97
N ILE A 196 -10.16 9.40 0.69
CA ILE A 196 -10.18 8.32 -0.30
C ILE A 196 -8.78 8.12 -0.93
N PRO A 197 -8.32 6.87 -1.15
CA PRO A 197 -7.09 6.62 -1.91
C PRO A 197 -7.32 6.87 -3.40
N LEU A 198 -6.36 7.52 -4.05
CA LEU A 198 -6.43 7.85 -5.48
C LEU A 198 -5.21 7.37 -6.26
N VAL A 199 -4.06 7.25 -5.59
CA VAL A 199 -2.82 6.76 -6.19
C VAL A 199 -2.18 5.73 -5.27
N TYR A 200 -1.78 4.60 -5.84
CA TYR A 200 -1.01 3.56 -5.17
C TYR A 200 0.33 3.40 -5.87
N VAL A 201 1.40 3.25 -5.09
CA VAL A 201 2.76 3.22 -5.60
C VAL A 201 3.54 2.10 -4.92
N LEU A 202 4.04 1.16 -5.71
CA LEU A 202 5.04 0.22 -5.22
C LEU A 202 6.43 0.86 -5.36
N LEU A 203 7.19 0.90 -4.27
CA LEU A 203 8.54 1.48 -4.21
C LEU A 203 9.54 0.44 -3.69
N ILE A 204 10.74 0.40 -4.26
CA ILE A 204 11.86 -0.45 -3.79
C ILE A 204 12.57 0.10 -2.54
N GLY A 205 12.22 1.29 -2.10
CA GLY A 205 12.86 1.94 -0.97
C GLY A 205 12.02 3.05 -0.35
N LYS A 206 12.64 3.75 0.60
CA LYS A 206 12.07 4.89 1.33
C LYS A 206 13.03 6.09 1.36
N SER A 207 14.00 6.09 0.46
CA SER A 207 14.96 7.19 0.34
C SER A 207 14.27 8.42 -0.27
N ALA A 208 14.89 9.59 -0.10
CA ALA A 208 14.43 10.79 -0.79
C ALA A 208 14.41 10.62 -2.33
N ALA A 209 15.32 9.80 -2.88
CA ALA A 209 15.37 9.54 -4.32
C ALA A 209 14.17 8.72 -4.81
N ASP A 210 13.72 7.74 -4.03
CA ASP A 210 12.54 6.92 -4.35
C ASP A 210 11.28 7.79 -4.45
N TYR A 211 11.07 8.66 -3.45
CA TYR A 211 9.94 9.61 -3.45
C TYR A 211 10.07 10.67 -4.54
N THR A 212 11.30 11.13 -4.83
CA THR A 212 11.57 12.09 -5.92
C THR A 212 11.15 11.51 -7.26
N LYS A 213 11.54 10.26 -7.55
CA LYS A 213 11.16 9.57 -8.78
C LYS A 213 9.63 9.46 -8.92
N PHE A 214 8.94 9.12 -7.83
CA PHE A 214 7.48 9.09 -7.81
C PHE A 214 6.86 10.45 -8.13
N PHE A 215 7.22 11.50 -7.41
CA PHE A 215 6.61 12.82 -7.62
C PHE A 215 6.93 13.43 -8.99
N GLN A 216 8.12 13.17 -9.55
CA GLN A 216 8.43 13.50 -10.94
C GLN A 216 7.45 12.85 -11.92
N LYS A 217 7.22 11.53 -11.78
CA LYS A 217 6.28 10.81 -12.64
C LYS A 217 4.83 11.23 -12.46
N LEU A 218 4.45 11.67 -11.26
CA LEU A 218 3.13 12.24 -11.03
C LEU A 218 2.97 13.59 -11.76
N LEU A 219 3.95 14.50 -11.62
CA LEU A 219 3.92 15.85 -12.20
C LEU A 219 4.16 15.88 -13.72
N GLU A 220 4.73 14.83 -14.31
CA GLU A 220 4.75 14.66 -15.78
C GLU A 220 3.34 14.56 -16.39
N VAL A 221 2.32 14.21 -15.59
CA VAL A 221 0.95 14.00 -16.07
C VAL A 221 0.13 15.28 -16.06
N ASP A 222 0.22 16.04 -14.97
CA ASP A 222 -0.55 17.26 -14.78
C ASP A 222 0.08 18.12 -13.67
N ASP A 223 -0.30 19.39 -13.63
CA ASP A 223 0.04 20.32 -12.58
C ASP A 223 -0.90 20.13 -11.38
N PHE A 224 -0.34 19.72 -10.26
CA PHE A 224 -1.06 19.55 -9.01
C PHE A 224 -0.67 20.65 -8.01
N ALA A 225 -1.67 21.27 -7.39
CA ALA A 225 -1.47 22.36 -6.43
C ALA A 225 -2.31 22.16 -5.16
N PRO A 226 -2.04 21.11 -4.35
CA PRO A 226 -2.72 20.94 -3.08
C PRO A 226 -2.41 22.11 -2.13
N GLU A 227 -3.42 22.56 -1.37
CA GLU A 227 -3.23 23.57 -0.32
C GLU A 227 -2.46 22.99 0.88
N SER A 228 -2.67 21.70 1.20
CA SER A 228 -1.91 21.04 2.26
C SER A 228 -1.69 19.56 2.00
N ILE A 229 -0.54 19.05 2.42
CA ILE A 229 -0.22 17.62 2.41
C ILE A 229 0.05 17.19 3.85
N LEU A 230 -0.62 16.12 4.32
CA LEU A 230 -0.36 15.52 5.63
C LEU A 230 0.43 14.22 5.45
N SER A 231 1.54 14.09 6.17
CA SER A 231 2.35 12.86 6.18
C SER A 231 2.90 12.55 7.57
N ASP A 232 3.58 11.42 7.65
CA ASP A 232 4.40 11.07 8.81
C ASP A 232 5.72 11.84 8.81
N TYR A 233 6.48 11.72 9.91
CA TYR A 233 7.75 12.41 10.14
C TYR A 233 8.94 11.73 9.43
N GLU A 234 8.71 11.18 8.25
CA GLU A 234 9.76 10.55 7.45
C GLU A 234 10.56 11.60 6.66
N SER A 235 11.87 11.65 6.88
CA SER A 235 12.76 12.65 6.27
C SER A 235 12.74 12.62 4.75
N GLY A 236 12.68 11.43 4.13
CA GLY A 236 12.59 11.28 2.68
C GLY A 236 11.32 11.91 2.10
N THR A 237 10.18 11.59 2.71
CA THR A 237 8.86 12.10 2.34
C THR A 237 8.76 13.61 2.57
N ILE A 238 9.23 14.12 3.72
CA ILE A 238 9.27 15.57 4.01
C ILE A 238 10.09 16.32 2.97
N LYS A 239 11.29 15.82 2.65
CA LYS A 239 12.15 16.46 1.65
C LYS A 239 11.48 16.48 0.28
N ALA A 240 10.94 15.35 -0.17
CA ALA A 240 10.32 15.24 -1.47
C ALA A 240 9.06 16.14 -1.59
N ILE A 241 8.20 16.18 -0.57
CA ILE A 241 7.05 17.10 -0.55
C ILE A 241 7.51 18.55 -0.69
N LYS A 242 8.55 18.96 0.04
CA LYS A 242 9.07 20.33 -0.02
C LYS A 242 9.66 20.67 -1.40
N ASP A 243 10.35 19.71 -2.02
CA ASP A 243 11.00 19.91 -3.32
C ASP A 243 9.96 19.98 -4.46
N PHE A 244 8.89 19.20 -4.42
CA PHE A 244 7.88 19.10 -5.50
C PHE A 244 6.61 19.92 -5.29
N PHE A 245 6.25 20.23 -4.04
CA PHE A 245 5.09 21.04 -3.68
C PHE A 245 5.49 22.18 -2.72
N PRO A 246 6.39 23.10 -3.12
CA PRO A 246 6.92 24.14 -2.24
C PRO A 246 5.86 25.10 -1.72
N ASN A 247 4.75 25.24 -2.45
CA ASN A 247 3.62 26.11 -2.08
C ASN A 247 2.58 25.41 -1.21
N ALA A 248 2.61 24.08 -1.12
CA ALA A 248 1.68 23.33 -0.28
C ALA A 248 2.12 23.42 1.18
N ILE A 249 1.16 23.59 2.09
CA ILE A 249 1.45 23.57 3.51
C ILE A 249 1.66 22.12 3.94
N HIS A 250 2.92 21.75 4.22
CA HIS A 250 3.24 20.44 4.75
C HIS A 250 2.90 20.35 6.23
N ARG A 251 2.15 19.31 6.61
CA ARG A 251 1.72 19.03 7.98
C ARG A 251 2.13 17.61 8.40
N GLY A 252 2.67 17.50 9.60
CA GLY A 252 2.96 16.23 10.25
C GLY A 252 1.73 15.67 10.95
N CYS A 253 1.58 14.35 10.94
CA CYS A 253 0.50 13.66 11.63
C CYS A 253 0.57 13.85 13.16
N LEU A 254 -0.50 14.35 13.79
CA LEU A 254 -0.56 14.52 15.25
C LEU A 254 -0.40 13.20 16.01
N PHE A 255 -0.96 12.11 15.48
CA PHE A 255 -0.85 10.78 16.09
C PHE A 255 0.62 10.33 16.13
N HIS A 256 1.34 10.47 15.02
CA HIS A 256 2.77 10.16 14.97
C HIS A 256 3.64 11.08 15.81
N PHE A 257 3.30 12.36 15.91
CA PHE A 257 3.95 13.27 16.86
C PHE A 257 3.86 12.74 18.28
N GLY A 258 2.65 12.40 18.71
CA GLY A 258 2.43 11.88 20.05
C GLY A 258 3.06 10.50 20.28
N GLN A 259 3.07 9.63 19.28
CA GLN A 259 3.82 8.37 19.33
C GLN A 259 5.34 8.60 19.49
N CYS A 260 5.92 9.63 18.87
CA CYS A 260 7.34 9.94 19.05
C CYS A 260 7.64 10.31 20.51
N VAL A 261 6.79 11.14 21.12
CA VAL A 261 6.91 11.53 22.54
C VAL A 261 6.73 10.31 23.44
N TRP A 262 5.72 9.47 23.18
CA TRP A 262 5.48 8.26 23.97
C TRP A 262 6.63 7.26 23.88
N ARG A 263 7.18 7.02 22.68
CA ARG A 263 8.37 6.16 22.51
C ARG A 263 9.55 6.67 23.34
N HIS A 264 9.82 7.97 23.34
CA HIS A 264 10.88 8.55 24.17
C HIS A 264 10.65 8.32 25.67
N ILE A 265 9.40 8.44 26.15
CA ILE A 265 9.03 8.11 27.54
C ILE A 265 9.30 6.63 27.85
N GLN A 266 9.00 5.72 26.92
CA GLN A 266 9.25 4.29 27.09
C GLN A 266 10.75 3.97 27.12
N ASP A 267 11.49 4.49 26.14
CA ASP A 267 12.93 4.22 25.97
C ASP A 267 13.78 4.71 27.16
N ASN A 268 13.29 5.70 27.90
CA ASN A 268 13.95 6.25 29.09
C ASN A 268 13.35 5.75 30.42
N GLY A 269 12.49 4.72 30.39
CA GLY A 269 11.95 4.11 31.61
C GLY A 269 10.90 4.94 32.37
N LEU A 270 10.44 6.06 31.78
CA LEU A 270 9.49 6.99 32.41
C LEU A 270 8.03 6.51 32.34
N SER A 271 7.76 5.32 31.79
CA SER A 271 6.42 4.76 31.66
C SER A 271 5.72 4.55 32.99
N LYS A 272 6.45 4.06 34.00
CA LYS A 272 5.89 3.86 35.35
C LYS A 272 5.58 5.19 36.02
N LYS A 273 6.48 6.17 35.91
CA LYS A 273 6.26 7.53 36.41
C LYS A 273 5.01 8.16 35.80
N TYR A 274 4.82 8.05 34.47
CA TYR A 274 3.60 8.50 33.81
C TYR A 274 2.30 7.84 34.34
N GLN A 275 2.38 6.58 34.78
CA GLN A 275 1.23 5.87 35.34
C GLN A 275 0.94 6.30 36.78
N ASP A 276 1.99 6.43 37.60
CA ASP A 276 1.86 6.59 39.05
C ASP A 276 1.81 8.06 39.49
N ASP A 277 2.44 8.97 38.74
CA ASP A 277 2.53 10.40 39.06
C ASP A 277 1.55 11.24 38.22
N GLU A 278 0.55 11.81 38.88
CA GLU A 278 -0.47 12.65 38.25
C GLU A 278 0.11 13.96 37.67
N ASN A 279 1.05 14.60 38.37
CA ASN A 279 1.64 15.87 37.94
C ASN A 279 2.52 15.65 36.70
N PHE A 280 3.40 14.65 36.74
CA PHE A 280 4.21 14.27 35.59
C PHE A 280 3.33 13.92 34.38
N ARG A 281 2.29 13.10 34.59
CA ARG A 281 1.33 12.76 33.52
C ARG A 281 0.64 14.00 32.96
N LEU A 282 0.18 14.91 33.81
CA LEU A 282 -0.48 16.14 33.36
C LEU A 282 0.46 16.99 32.50
N ASN A 283 1.72 17.17 32.92
CA ASN A 283 2.70 17.97 32.19
C ASN A 283 3.09 17.33 30.85
N VAL A 284 3.20 15.99 30.79
CA VAL A 284 3.34 15.26 29.51
C VAL A 284 2.13 15.53 28.60
N ARG A 285 0.91 15.48 29.12
CA ARG A 285 -0.29 15.78 28.30
C ARG A 285 -0.33 17.25 27.87
N LYS A 286 0.19 18.19 28.67
CA LYS A 286 0.36 19.60 28.26
C LYS A 286 1.42 19.74 27.15
N LEU A 287 2.53 18.99 27.19
CA LEU A 287 3.48 18.92 26.06
C LEU A 287 2.80 18.42 24.78
N LEU A 288 1.96 17.40 24.89
CA LEU A 288 1.15 16.88 23.78
C LEU A 288 0.06 17.85 23.29
N SER A 289 -0.19 18.92 24.04
CA SER A 289 -1.17 19.98 23.71
C SER A 289 -0.53 21.17 22.98
N LEU A 290 0.80 21.27 22.96
CA LEU A 290 1.51 22.34 22.24
C LEU A 290 1.15 22.47 20.74
N PRO A 291 0.84 21.38 19.99
CA PRO A 291 0.38 21.50 18.61
C PRO A 291 -0.89 22.35 18.44
N PHE A 292 -1.64 22.57 19.51
CA PHE A 292 -2.87 23.34 19.55
C PHE A 292 -2.67 24.77 20.02
N VAL A 293 -1.45 25.27 20.15
CA VAL A 293 -1.17 26.67 20.50
C VAL A 293 -0.86 27.44 19.21
N PRO A 294 -1.25 28.71 19.05
CA PRO A 294 -0.75 29.53 17.94
C PRO A 294 0.77 29.47 17.85
N VAL A 295 1.32 29.35 16.63
CA VAL A 295 2.76 29.13 16.41
C VAL A 295 3.63 30.17 17.13
N VAL A 296 3.16 31.42 17.19
CA VAL A 296 3.87 32.54 17.84
C VAL A 296 4.03 32.37 19.35
N ASP A 297 3.15 31.61 20.00
CA ASP A 297 3.12 31.42 21.46
C ASP A 297 3.66 30.04 21.90
N VAL A 298 4.06 29.18 20.95
CA VAL A 298 4.53 27.81 21.22
C VAL A 298 5.72 27.78 22.18
N VAL A 299 6.69 28.69 22.02
CA VAL A 299 7.89 28.70 22.87
C VAL A 299 7.55 29.12 24.29
N GLU A 300 6.65 30.08 24.45
CA GLU A 300 6.16 30.53 25.76
C GLU A 300 5.37 29.43 26.46
N ALA A 301 4.46 28.77 25.72
CA ALA A 301 3.71 27.61 26.21
C ALA A 301 4.63 26.46 26.64
N PHE A 302 5.68 26.18 25.85
CA PHE A 302 6.66 25.16 26.21
C PHE A 302 7.40 25.51 27.50
N ASN A 303 7.93 26.72 27.64
CA ASN A 303 8.66 27.12 28.84
C ASN A 303 7.78 26.99 30.09
N LEU A 304 6.53 27.45 30.00
CA LEU A 304 5.56 27.33 31.09
C LEU A 304 5.37 25.86 31.52
N VAL A 305 5.27 24.94 30.56
CA VAL A 305 5.13 23.51 30.87
C VAL A 305 6.43 22.91 31.40
N ALA A 306 7.58 23.31 30.84
CA ALA A 306 8.90 22.83 31.23
C ALA A 306 9.22 23.17 32.70
N ASP A 307 8.85 24.38 33.15
CA ASP A 307 9.07 24.83 34.54
C ASP A 307 8.30 24.00 35.59
N ASN A 308 7.35 23.15 35.17
CA ASN A 308 6.57 22.27 36.05
C ASN A 308 7.09 20.82 36.11
N PHE A 309 8.14 20.48 35.36
CA PHE A 309 8.80 19.18 35.47
C PHE A 309 9.80 19.18 36.63
N ASP A 310 9.95 18.02 37.25
CA ASP A 310 11.06 17.74 38.17
C ASP A 310 12.29 17.19 37.41
N ASP A 311 13.40 16.99 38.12
CA ASP A 311 14.68 16.58 37.55
C ASP A 311 14.59 15.29 36.71
N ASP A 312 13.70 14.36 37.06
CA ASP A 312 13.48 13.13 36.28
C ASP A 312 12.92 13.42 34.87
N GLY A 313 12.29 14.58 34.68
CA GLY A 313 11.73 15.06 33.42
C GLY A 313 12.75 15.67 32.45
N ASP A 314 13.97 15.93 32.90
CA ASP A 314 15.01 16.62 32.11
C ASP A 314 15.30 15.91 30.80
N THR A 315 15.42 14.57 30.83
CA THR A 315 15.69 13.76 29.62
C THR A 315 14.58 13.88 28.57
N LEU A 316 13.33 14.09 28.98
CA LEU A 316 12.20 14.33 28.09
C LEU A 316 12.22 15.76 27.55
N LEU A 317 12.51 16.74 28.40
CA LEU A 317 12.59 18.15 28.01
C LEU A 317 13.73 18.41 27.03
N GLU A 318 14.91 17.83 27.26
CA GLU A 318 16.06 17.91 26.34
C GLU A 318 15.73 17.35 24.95
N TYR A 319 15.06 16.19 24.91
CA TYR A 319 14.56 15.61 23.67
C TYR A 319 13.58 16.54 22.97
N PHE A 320 12.65 17.13 23.74
CA PHE A 320 11.60 17.98 23.21
C PHE A 320 12.18 19.30 22.66
N GLU A 321 13.13 19.90 23.37
CA GLU A 321 13.89 21.05 22.91
C GLU A 321 14.68 20.74 21.64
N LYS A 322 15.40 19.63 21.58
CA LYS A 322 16.18 19.28 20.37
C LYS A 322 15.29 19.01 19.16
N THR A 323 14.15 18.37 19.37
CA THR A 323 13.33 17.85 18.27
C THR A 323 12.27 18.84 17.79
N TRP A 324 11.55 19.48 18.72
CA TRP A 324 10.31 20.20 18.42
C TRP A 324 10.40 21.71 18.66
N ILE A 325 11.15 22.16 19.68
CA ILE A 325 11.15 23.57 20.12
C ILE A 325 12.41 24.33 19.66
N GLY A 326 13.55 23.68 19.60
CA GLY A 326 14.87 24.27 19.38
C GLY A 326 15.56 24.65 20.69
N GLU A 327 16.74 24.09 20.95
CA GLU A 327 17.52 24.35 22.18
C GLU A 327 17.87 25.84 22.33
N LYS A 328 17.96 26.33 23.56
CA LYS A 328 18.49 27.67 23.84
C LYS A 328 19.93 27.80 23.32
N LYS A 329 20.27 28.93 22.71
CA LYS A 329 21.65 29.18 22.25
C LYS A 329 22.56 29.38 23.46
N LYS A 330 23.77 28.79 23.43
CA LYS A 330 24.78 28.95 24.51
C LYS A 330 25.30 30.38 24.64
N ARG A 331 25.23 31.18 23.56
CA ARG A 331 25.64 32.59 23.51
C ARG A 331 24.63 33.37 22.68
N GLY A 332 24.20 34.53 23.19
CA GLY A 332 23.23 35.42 22.54
C GLY A 332 21.75 35.07 22.80
N ALA A 333 20.84 35.93 22.36
CA ALA A 333 19.40 35.73 22.49
C ALA A 333 18.86 34.72 21.46
N GLY A 334 17.87 33.92 21.88
CA GLY A 334 17.07 33.05 20.99
C GLY A 334 17.41 31.55 21.05
N ARG A 335 16.73 30.78 20.20
CA ARG A 335 16.80 29.32 20.12
C ARG A 335 17.46 28.86 18.81
N LYS A 336 18.04 27.66 18.81
CA LYS A 336 18.49 26.96 17.59
C LYS A 336 17.27 26.53 16.76
N LYS A 337 17.48 26.21 15.49
CA LYS A 337 16.42 25.64 14.65
C LYS A 337 16.09 24.21 15.16
N PRO A 338 14.82 23.88 15.43
CA PRO A 338 14.44 22.51 15.80
C PRO A 338 14.65 21.55 14.62
N LYS A 339 14.67 20.24 14.91
CA LYS A 339 14.66 19.20 13.87
C LYS A 339 13.44 19.31 12.97
N PHE A 340 12.27 19.57 13.56
CA PHE A 340 11.02 19.81 12.86
C PHE A 340 10.48 21.20 13.19
N ASN A 341 10.31 22.04 12.16
CA ASN A 341 9.76 23.39 12.29
C ASN A 341 8.34 23.36 12.91
N TYR A 342 7.97 24.43 13.61
CA TYR A 342 6.69 24.53 14.32
C TYR A 342 5.49 24.34 13.39
N GLU A 343 5.55 24.94 12.20
CA GLU A 343 4.48 24.87 11.20
C GLU A 343 4.21 23.44 10.74
N LEU A 344 5.20 22.56 10.76
CA LEU A 344 5.04 21.17 10.36
C LEU A 344 4.13 20.43 11.34
N TRP A 345 4.43 20.46 12.64
CA TRP A 345 3.73 19.65 13.64
C TRP A 345 2.53 20.36 14.30
N ASN A 346 2.40 21.67 14.10
CA ASN A 346 1.28 22.45 14.63
C ASN A 346 -0.03 22.17 13.87
N VAL A 347 -1.13 22.07 14.63
CA VAL A 347 -2.47 21.75 14.13
C VAL A 347 -3.53 22.79 14.52
N TYR A 348 -3.14 23.92 15.13
CA TYR A 348 -4.07 24.98 15.59
C TYR A 348 -5.02 25.42 14.46
N GLU A 349 -4.45 25.87 13.34
CA GLU A 349 -5.21 26.28 12.16
C GLU A 349 -6.06 25.14 11.57
N ARG A 350 -5.58 23.90 11.65
CA ARG A 350 -6.36 22.75 11.16
C ARG A 350 -7.59 22.50 12.01
N VAL A 351 -7.51 22.74 13.33
CA VAL A 351 -8.69 22.63 14.21
C VAL A 351 -9.72 23.70 13.87
N ILE A 352 -9.29 24.95 13.72
CA ILE A 352 -10.17 26.08 13.39
C ILE A 352 -10.91 25.81 12.08
N ASN A 353 -10.18 25.32 11.08
CA ASN A 353 -10.73 25.00 9.76
C ASN A 353 -11.43 23.62 9.69
N ASN A 354 -11.61 22.95 10.83
CA ASN A 354 -12.24 21.62 10.93
C ASN A 354 -11.60 20.56 10.01
N LEU A 355 -10.30 20.66 9.78
CA LEU A 355 -9.52 19.75 8.94
C LEU A 355 -8.99 18.55 9.73
N PRO A 356 -8.77 17.39 9.08
CA PRO A 356 -8.16 16.24 9.74
C PRO A 356 -6.76 16.54 10.27
N ARG A 357 -6.45 16.10 11.50
CA ARG A 357 -5.18 16.32 12.21
C ARG A 357 -4.23 15.12 12.20
N SER A 358 -4.72 13.96 11.78
CA SER A 358 -3.96 12.71 11.74
C SER A 358 -4.28 11.91 10.49
N ASN A 359 -3.42 10.95 10.18
CA ASN A 359 -3.57 9.99 9.10
C ASN A 359 -4.38 8.74 9.51
N ASN A 360 -5.06 8.71 10.66
CA ASN A 360 -5.74 7.49 11.17
C ASN A 360 -6.73 6.87 10.15
N SER A 361 -7.37 7.68 9.30
CA SER A 361 -8.22 7.16 8.23
C SER A 361 -7.43 6.38 7.18
N VAL A 362 -6.21 6.83 6.87
CA VAL A 362 -5.26 6.17 5.95
C VAL A 362 -4.71 4.90 6.59
N GLU A 363 -4.24 4.95 7.84
CA GLU A 363 -3.79 3.74 8.56
C GLU A 363 -4.93 2.71 8.71
N GLY A 364 -6.13 3.19 9.03
CA GLY A 364 -7.33 2.36 9.11
C GLY A 364 -7.67 1.75 7.75
N TRP A 365 -7.44 2.48 6.65
CA TRP A 365 -7.54 1.94 5.31
C TRP A 365 -6.47 0.88 5.05
N HIS A 366 -5.19 1.14 5.32
CA HIS A 366 -4.08 0.18 5.15
C HIS A 366 -4.33 -1.10 5.93
N ASN A 367 -4.73 -1.01 7.20
CA ASN A 367 -5.03 -2.19 8.03
C ASN A 367 -6.22 -2.97 7.45
N GLY A 368 -7.28 -2.28 7.02
CA GLY A 368 -8.41 -2.90 6.35
C GLY A 368 -8.01 -3.58 5.04
N PHE A 369 -7.16 -2.94 4.25
CA PHE A 369 -6.66 -3.46 2.98
C PHE A 369 -5.77 -4.68 3.19
N ALA A 370 -4.86 -4.65 4.17
CA ALA A 370 -4.03 -5.78 4.55
C ALA A 370 -4.84 -7.03 4.90
N ASN A 371 -5.93 -6.85 5.66
CA ASN A 371 -6.84 -7.96 5.98
C ASN A 371 -7.50 -8.54 4.71
N ARG A 372 -7.84 -7.71 3.71
CA ARG A 372 -8.45 -8.15 2.44
C ARG A 372 -7.46 -8.81 1.48
N VAL A 373 -6.18 -8.43 1.53
CA VAL A 373 -5.10 -9.11 0.78
C VAL A 373 -4.85 -10.50 1.38
N SER A 374 -4.94 -10.62 2.72
CA SER A 374 -4.82 -11.86 3.52
C SER A 374 -3.50 -12.62 3.31
N ASN A 375 -2.48 -11.97 2.77
CA ASN A 375 -1.13 -12.49 2.59
C ASN A 375 -0.15 -11.34 2.82
N ALA A 376 0.86 -11.55 3.68
CA ALA A 376 1.86 -10.53 3.99
C ALA A 376 2.73 -10.16 2.77
N HIS A 377 3.03 -11.17 1.93
CA HIS A 377 3.87 -11.00 0.75
C HIS A 377 3.16 -11.58 -0.48
N PRO A 378 2.15 -10.89 -1.03
CA PRO A 378 1.50 -11.29 -2.27
C PRO A 378 2.47 -11.15 -3.45
N SER A 379 2.24 -11.91 -4.53
CA SER A 379 2.89 -11.58 -5.80
C SER A 379 2.41 -10.21 -6.29
N THR A 380 3.22 -9.53 -7.11
CA THR A 380 2.87 -8.22 -7.69
C THR A 380 1.54 -8.27 -8.42
N ALA A 381 1.28 -9.33 -9.20
CA ALA A 381 -0.01 -9.54 -9.87
C ALA A 381 -1.18 -9.71 -8.89
N LYS A 382 -1.00 -10.46 -7.79
CA LYS A 382 -2.05 -10.61 -6.78
C LYS A 382 -2.36 -9.28 -6.09
N LEU A 383 -1.33 -8.51 -5.74
CA LEU A 383 -1.54 -7.19 -5.14
C LEU A 383 -2.23 -6.24 -6.13
N ALA A 384 -1.80 -6.22 -7.40
CA ALA A 384 -2.44 -5.42 -8.44
C ALA A 384 -3.93 -5.75 -8.61
N ASP A 385 -4.32 -7.04 -8.59
CA ASP A 385 -5.74 -7.43 -8.62
C ASP A 385 -6.49 -6.93 -7.38
N LYS A 386 -5.88 -7.00 -6.18
CA LYS A 386 -6.50 -6.46 -4.96
C LYS A 386 -6.65 -4.93 -5.01
N ILE A 387 -5.65 -4.22 -5.52
CA ILE A 387 -5.72 -2.76 -5.74
C ILE A 387 -6.81 -2.44 -6.78
N ARG A 388 -6.95 -3.23 -7.85
CA ARG A 388 -8.02 -3.06 -8.85
C ARG A 388 -9.41 -3.22 -8.23
N ARG A 389 -9.61 -4.22 -7.36
CA ARG A 389 -10.89 -4.41 -6.66
C ARG A 389 -11.19 -3.27 -5.68
N GLU A 390 -10.17 -2.73 -5.03
CA GLU A 390 -10.32 -1.52 -4.21
C GLU A 390 -10.78 -0.34 -5.07
N GLN A 391 -10.15 -0.13 -6.23
CA GLN A 391 -10.54 0.91 -7.18
C GLN A 391 -12.01 0.77 -7.58
N SER A 392 -12.48 -0.43 -7.94
CA SER A 392 -13.87 -0.67 -8.31
C SER A 392 -14.86 -0.33 -7.19
N LYS A 393 -14.47 -0.58 -5.93
CA LYS A 393 -15.25 -0.17 -4.77
C LYS A 393 -15.23 1.35 -4.61
N PHE A 394 -14.09 2.00 -4.81
CA PHE A 394 -13.97 3.45 -4.69
C PHE A 394 -14.77 4.21 -5.73
N GLU A 395 -14.85 3.73 -6.96
CA GLU A 395 -15.69 4.31 -7.99
C GLU A 395 -17.18 4.34 -7.57
N ILE A 396 -17.66 3.29 -6.89
CA ILE A 396 -19.02 3.24 -6.34
C ILE A 396 -19.18 4.24 -5.19
N ASP A 397 -18.18 4.32 -4.32
CA ASP A 397 -18.17 5.22 -3.17
C ASP A 397 -18.13 6.70 -3.60
N ILE A 398 -17.37 7.05 -4.64
CA ILE A 398 -17.35 8.40 -5.24
C ILE A 398 -18.73 8.77 -5.80
N GLU A 399 -19.36 7.87 -6.55
CA GLU A 399 -20.68 8.12 -7.11
C GLU A 399 -21.74 8.34 -6.01
N ARG A 400 -21.65 7.58 -4.92
CA ARG A 400 -22.49 7.80 -3.73
C ARG A 400 -22.25 9.16 -3.09
N ILE A 401 -20.99 9.61 -2.98
CA ILE A 401 -20.66 10.95 -2.46
C ILE A 401 -21.27 12.03 -3.36
N ASN A 402 -21.14 11.88 -4.69
CA ASN A 402 -21.70 12.83 -5.66
C ASN A 402 -23.23 12.91 -5.57
N GLN A 403 -23.88 11.80 -5.22
CA GLN A 403 -25.32 11.71 -4.95
C GLN A 403 -25.72 12.22 -3.54
N GLY A 404 -24.76 12.69 -2.74
CA GLY A 404 -25.00 13.27 -1.41
C GLY A 404 -25.03 12.26 -0.26
N HIS A 405 -24.61 11.01 -0.47
CA HIS A 405 -24.52 10.02 0.60
C HIS A 405 -23.27 10.21 1.48
N GLU A 406 -23.43 10.04 2.79
CA GLU A 406 -22.30 9.92 3.72
C GLU A 406 -21.80 8.47 3.81
N LEU A 407 -20.55 8.21 3.42
CA LEU A 407 -20.00 6.85 3.37
C LEU A 407 -19.58 6.28 4.73
N LYS A 408 -19.06 7.12 5.63
CA LYS A 408 -18.58 6.69 6.95
C LYS A 408 -18.81 7.78 7.99
N MET A 409 -19.72 7.51 8.92
CA MET A 409 -19.80 8.29 10.15
C MET A 409 -18.63 7.91 11.06
N LYS A 410 -17.83 8.91 11.48
CA LYS A 410 -16.88 8.72 12.60
C LYS A 410 -17.68 8.26 13.83
N LYS A 411 -17.10 7.34 14.62
CA LYS A 411 -17.73 6.92 15.89
C LYS A 411 -18.08 8.16 16.71
N THR A 412 -19.27 8.17 17.30
CA THR A 412 -19.83 9.33 18.03
C THR A 412 -18.86 9.90 19.07
N ILE A 413 -18.10 9.05 19.74
CA ILE A 413 -17.09 9.47 20.72
C ILE A 413 -16.02 10.39 20.10
N TYR A 414 -15.45 10.03 18.95
CA TYR A 414 -14.43 10.83 18.27
C TYR A 414 -15.00 12.12 17.69
N ARG A 415 -16.25 12.09 17.23
CA ARG A 415 -16.95 13.31 16.77
C ARG A 415 -17.11 14.31 17.92
N LYS A 416 -17.65 13.86 19.06
CA LYS A 416 -17.81 14.69 20.27
C LYS A 416 -16.47 15.21 20.82
N LEU A 417 -15.41 14.41 20.75
CA LEU A 417 -14.06 14.85 21.10
C LEU A 417 -13.53 15.93 20.17
N ASN A 418 -13.75 15.79 18.86
CA ASN A 418 -13.38 16.82 17.89
C ASN A 418 -14.14 18.13 18.13
N GLU A 419 -15.45 18.05 18.35
CA GLU A 419 -16.29 19.22 18.67
C GLU A 419 -15.82 19.93 19.95
N ARG A 420 -15.49 19.17 21.02
CA ARG A 420 -14.94 19.74 22.25
C ARG A 420 -13.59 20.41 22.00
N MET A 421 -12.70 19.77 21.23
CA MET A 421 -11.41 20.35 20.89
C MET A 421 -11.56 21.67 20.13
N VAL A 422 -12.44 21.71 19.12
CA VAL A 422 -12.74 22.94 18.36
C VAL A 422 -13.22 24.05 19.29
N ARG A 423 -14.12 23.76 20.23
CA ARG A 423 -14.59 24.75 21.22
C ARG A 423 -13.46 25.28 22.09
N VAL A 424 -12.58 24.41 22.59
CA VAL A 424 -11.44 24.82 23.43
C VAL A 424 -10.45 25.67 22.64
N VAL A 425 -10.11 25.26 21.42
CA VAL A 425 -9.14 25.98 20.57
C VAL A 425 -9.65 27.38 20.16
N ASN A 426 -10.95 27.50 19.88
CA ASN A 426 -11.56 28.78 19.50
C ASN A 426 -11.63 29.82 20.63
N ILE A 427 -11.48 29.41 21.89
CA ILE A 427 -11.44 30.32 23.05
C ILE A 427 -10.01 30.55 23.56
N TYR A 428 -9.00 30.31 22.71
CA TYR A 428 -7.61 30.55 23.06
C TYR A 428 -7.41 31.99 23.58
N ASP A 429 -6.84 32.10 24.77
CA ASP A 429 -6.39 33.34 25.37
C ASP A 429 -4.98 33.15 25.90
N LYS A 430 -4.04 33.94 25.39
CA LYS A 430 -2.64 33.94 25.79
C LYS A 430 -2.47 34.19 27.28
N ASN A 431 -3.32 35.02 27.90
CA ASN A 431 -3.24 35.33 29.34
C ASN A 431 -3.67 34.15 30.23
N GLN A 432 -4.29 33.13 29.65
CA GLN A 432 -4.79 31.93 30.34
C GLN A 432 -4.09 30.67 29.82
N LEU A 433 -2.83 30.78 29.38
CA LEU A 433 -2.12 29.74 28.65
C LEU A 433 -2.03 28.40 29.41
N ASP A 434 -1.76 28.41 30.71
CA ASP A 434 -1.73 27.18 31.52
C ASP A 434 -3.10 26.47 31.54
N GLN A 435 -4.15 27.24 31.80
CA GLN A 435 -5.52 26.74 31.85
C GLN A 435 -5.97 26.25 30.46
N TYR A 436 -5.57 26.94 29.40
CA TYR A 436 -5.79 26.52 28.02
C TYR A 436 -5.13 25.16 27.75
N LEU A 437 -3.85 25.00 28.07
CA LEU A 437 -3.12 23.74 27.89
C LEU A 437 -3.75 22.62 28.70
N LYS A 438 -4.18 22.88 29.94
CA LYS A 438 -4.93 21.92 30.77
C LYS A 438 -6.24 21.49 30.09
N ASN A 439 -7.01 22.43 29.55
CA ASN A 439 -8.27 22.14 28.86
C ASN A 439 -8.06 21.34 27.56
N VAL A 440 -7.05 21.69 26.77
CA VAL A 440 -6.67 20.94 25.56
C VAL A 440 -6.24 19.53 25.96
N SER A 441 -5.39 19.40 26.97
CA SER A 441 -4.84 18.13 27.45
C SER A 441 -5.92 17.12 27.85
N ALA A 442 -7.09 17.58 28.32
CA ALA A 442 -8.23 16.72 28.66
C ALA A 442 -8.95 16.14 27.43
N ASN A 443 -8.76 16.74 26.25
CA ASN A 443 -9.41 16.36 25.00
C ASN A 443 -8.44 15.76 23.96
N VAL A 444 -7.13 15.84 24.21
CA VAL A 444 -6.11 15.18 23.38
C VAL A 444 -6.18 13.66 23.58
N ILE A 445 -6.31 12.96 22.46
CA ILE A 445 -6.06 11.52 22.35
C ILE A 445 -4.83 11.40 21.46
N VAL A 446 -3.76 10.91 22.06
CA VAL A 446 -2.52 10.52 21.39
C VAL A 446 -2.42 9.02 21.42
#